data_AF-A0A2I0T6Y0-F1
#
_entry.id   AF-A0A2I0T6Y0-F1
#
_cell.length_a   1.000
_cell.length_b   1.000
_cell.length_c   1.000
_cell.angle_alpha   90.00
_cell.angle_beta   90.00
_cell.angle_gamma   90.00
#
_symmetry.space_group_name_H-M   'P 1'
#
loop_
_entity.id
_entity.type
_entity.pdbx_description
1 polymer ?
#
loop_
_entity_poly.entity_id
_entity_poly.type
_entity_poly.pdbx_seq_one_letter_code
_entity_poly.pdbx_strand_id
1 'polypeptide(L)'
;MWLTAFVLKSFAQSRGFIFIDPKELTAAKDWIIQHQKEDGSFPAMVVSAEVEMTSYALLTYTLLGDVASALPVVKWLSQQRNALGGFSSTQDTCVALQALAEYAILSYVGGVNLTISLASTNLDYQETFELNKMNKKVLQTAVVGAFVFM
;
A
#
# COMPACT_ATOMS: atom_id res chain seq x y z
N MET A 1 -15.81 17.23 -1.08
CA MET A 1 -14.67 17.79 -0.32
C MET A 1 -13.48 16.84 -0.33
N TRP A 2 -13.58 15.61 0.19
CA TRP A 2 -12.44 14.68 0.32
C TRP A 2 -11.84 14.31 -1.04
N LEU A 3 -12.70 13.93 -2.00
CA LEU A 3 -12.25 13.58 -3.36
C LEU A 3 -11.50 14.74 -4.03
N THR A 4 -11.99 15.97 -3.89
CA THR A 4 -11.34 17.17 -4.44
C THR A 4 -9.95 17.38 -3.82
N ALA A 5 -9.84 17.27 -2.49
CA ALA A 5 -8.57 17.38 -1.80
C ALA A 5 -7.59 16.26 -2.20
N PHE A 6 -8.08 15.03 -2.36
CA PHE A 6 -7.31 13.89 -2.80
C PHE A 6 -6.79 14.05 -4.24
N VAL A 7 -7.64 14.48 -5.17
CA VAL A 7 -7.25 14.74 -6.57
C VAL A 7 -6.23 15.88 -6.63
N LEU A 8 -6.45 16.97 -5.88
CA LEU A 8 -5.49 18.06 -5.80
C LEU A 8 -4.12 17.59 -5.28
N LYS A 9 -4.10 16.79 -4.21
CA LYS A 9 -2.87 16.17 -3.70
C LYS A 9 -2.19 15.30 -4.76
N SER A 10 -2.94 14.41 -5.42
CA SER A 10 -2.42 13.49 -6.43
C SER A 10 -1.82 14.23 -7.62
N PHE A 11 -2.49 15.28 -8.09
CA PHE A 11 -1.95 16.16 -9.13
C PHE A 11 -0.72 16.90 -8.65
N ALA A 12 -0.71 17.46 -7.44
CA ALA A 12 0.46 18.13 -6.88
C ALA A 12 1.70 17.20 -6.83
N GLN A 13 1.52 15.94 -6.40
CA GLN A 13 2.58 14.91 -6.40
C GLN A 13 3.04 14.54 -7.82
N SER A 14 2.13 14.55 -8.79
CA SER A 14 2.41 14.15 -10.18
C SER A 14 3.17 15.21 -10.99
N ARG A 15 3.25 16.45 -10.50
CA ARG A 15 3.97 17.57 -11.18
C ARG A 15 5.45 17.30 -11.43
N GLY A 16 6.06 16.40 -10.66
CA GLY A 16 7.45 15.98 -10.89
C GLY A 16 7.62 15.05 -12.10
N PHE A 17 6.53 14.50 -12.63
CA PHE A 17 6.54 13.47 -13.68
C PHE A 17 5.81 13.90 -14.96
N ILE A 18 4.74 14.69 -14.85
CA ILE A 18 3.94 15.17 -15.98
C ILE A 18 3.59 16.65 -15.83
N PHE A 19 3.37 17.33 -16.96
CA PHE A 19 2.86 18.70 -16.94
C PHE A 19 1.42 18.73 -16.46
N ILE A 20 1.15 19.59 -15.47
CA ILE A 20 -0.19 19.90 -14.95
C ILE A 20 -0.30 21.41 -14.91
N ASP A 21 -1.37 21.95 -15.50
CA ASP A 21 -1.61 23.40 -15.53
C ASP A 21 -1.75 23.94 -14.09
N PRO A 22 -0.90 24.90 -13.67
CA PRO A 22 -1.01 25.52 -12.35
C PRO A 22 -2.38 26.14 -12.07
N LYS A 23 -3.10 26.60 -13.09
CA LYS A 23 -4.43 27.22 -12.92
C LYS A 23 -5.46 26.23 -12.38
N GLU A 24 -5.42 24.98 -12.83
CA GLU A 24 -6.31 23.92 -12.35
C GLU A 24 -6.06 23.64 -10.86
N LEU A 25 -4.78 23.64 -10.45
CA LEU A 25 -4.40 23.45 -9.04
C LEU A 25 -4.88 24.61 -8.17
N THR A 26 -4.69 25.86 -8.63
CA THR A 26 -5.14 27.05 -7.92
C THR A 26 -6.67 27.06 -7.81
N ALA A 27 -7.39 26.76 -8.89
CA ALA A 27 -8.85 26.71 -8.88
C ALA A 27 -9.39 25.67 -7.88
N ALA A 28 -8.83 24.46 -7.88
CA ALA A 28 -9.21 23.42 -6.92
C ALA A 28 -8.87 23.81 -5.47
N LYS A 29 -7.72 24.46 -5.25
CA LYS A 29 -7.33 24.98 -3.93
C LYS A 29 -8.32 26.05 -3.45
N ASP A 30 -8.66 27.02 -4.29
CA ASP A 30 -9.57 28.10 -3.95
C ASP A 30 -10.98 27.57 -3.64
N TRP A 31 -11.45 26.58 -4.42
CA TRP A 31 -12.71 25.89 -4.16
C TRP A 31 -12.71 25.22 -2.78
N ILE A 32 -11.62 24.55 -2.39
CA ILE A 32 -11.51 23.95 -1.05
C ILE A 32 -11.60 25.03 0.03
N ILE A 33 -10.83 26.11 -0.08
CA ILE A 33 -10.79 27.19 0.91
C ILE A 33 -12.17 27.84 1.08
N GLN A 34 -12.93 28.04 0.01
CA GLN A 34 -14.29 28.58 0.07
C GLN A 34 -15.28 27.75 0.89
N HIS A 35 -15.01 26.45 1.05
CA HIS A 35 -15.85 25.52 1.79
C HIS A 35 -15.29 25.22 3.19
N GLN A 36 -14.24 25.93 3.60
CA GLN A 36 -13.73 25.91 4.97
C GLN A 36 -14.68 26.69 5.88
N LYS A 37 -14.98 26.15 7.06
CA LYS A 37 -15.74 26.87 8.09
C LYS A 37 -14.87 27.92 8.77
N GLU A 38 -15.50 28.85 9.49
CA GLU A 38 -14.80 29.90 10.24
C GLU A 38 -13.84 29.34 11.30
N ASP A 39 -14.15 28.18 11.88
CA ASP A 39 -13.28 27.47 12.83
C ASP A 39 -12.10 26.72 12.18
N GLY A 40 -11.98 26.81 10.85
CA GLY A 40 -10.94 26.13 10.06
C GLY A 40 -11.26 24.68 9.70
N SER A 41 -12.36 24.10 10.20
CA SER A 41 -12.77 22.73 9.88
C SER A 41 -13.47 22.63 8.52
N PHE A 42 -13.54 21.40 7.99
CA PHE A 42 -14.30 21.07 6.77
C PHE A 42 -15.50 20.19 7.11
N PRO A 43 -16.56 20.17 6.28
CA PRO A 43 -17.69 19.26 6.46
C PRO A 43 -17.25 17.80 6.50
N ALA A 44 -17.75 17.05 7.50
CA ALA A 44 -17.42 15.64 7.66
C ALA A 44 -17.99 14.81 6.50
N MET A 45 -17.20 13.83 6.03
CA MET A 45 -17.70 12.71 5.22
C MET A 45 -17.56 11.44 6.05
N VAL A 46 -18.45 10.48 5.84
CA VAL A 46 -18.38 9.17 6.50
C VAL A 46 -17.17 8.44 5.94
N VAL A 47 -16.29 7.98 6.85
CA VAL A 47 -15.01 7.36 6.51
C VAL A 47 -15.03 5.88 6.89
N SER A 48 -14.39 5.04 6.08
CA SER A 48 -14.13 3.62 6.37
C SER A 48 -13.08 3.52 7.48
N ALA A 49 -13.37 2.85 8.59
CA ALA A 49 -12.67 3.11 9.85
C ALA A 49 -11.30 2.42 10.01
N GLU A 50 -11.15 1.15 9.63
CA GLU A 50 -9.96 0.39 10.06
C GLU A 50 -8.76 0.49 9.12
N VAL A 51 -8.95 0.26 7.81
CA VAL A 51 -7.83 0.24 6.85
C VAL A 51 -7.21 1.63 6.74
N GLU A 52 -8.02 2.67 6.62
CA GLU A 52 -7.55 4.05 6.57
C GLU A 52 -6.81 4.47 7.84
N MET A 53 -7.38 4.22 9.03
CA MET A 53 -6.74 4.57 10.31
C MET A 53 -5.39 3.86 10.45
N THR A 54 -5.34 2.58 10.10
CA THR A 54 -4.12 1.77 10.12
C THR A 54 -3.09 2.27 9.10
N SER A 55 -3.54 2.78 7.95
CA SER A 55 -2.66 3.35 6.93
C SER A 55 -2.05 4.68 7.37
N TYR A 56 -2.79 5.54 8.07
CA TYR A 56 -2.23 6.74 8.69
C TYR A 56 -1.25 6.41 9.82
N ALA A 57 -1.51 5.36 10.61
CA ALA A 57 -0.55 4.88 11.59
C ALA A 57 0.77 4.46 10.90
N LEU A 58 0.70 3.71 9.79
CA LEU A 58 1.88 3.34 9.00
C LEU A 58 2.63 4.57 8.47
N LEU A 59 1.93 5.55 7.91
CA LEU A 59 2.54 6.82 7.46
C LEU A 59 3.27 7.54 8.60
N THR A 60 2.71 7.49 9.81
CA THR A 60 3.34 8.09 11.00
C THR A 60 4.64 7.38 11.35
N TYR A 61 4.66 6.04 11.39
CA TYR A 61 5.89 5.27 11.60
C TYR A 61 6.96 5.60 10.55
N THR A 62 6.58 5.69 9.27
CA THR A 62 7.51 6.03 8.19
C THR A 62 8.07 7.45 8.33
N LEU A 63 7.25 8.42 8.71
CA LEU A 63 7.69 9.81 8.94
C LEU A 63 8.64 9.93 10.12
N LEU A 64 8.44 9.13 11.18
CA LEU A 64 9.33 9.07 12.33
C LEU A 64 10.60 8.24 12.09
N GLY A 65 10.71 7.60 10.92
CA GLY A 65 11.83 6.71 10.59
C GLY A 65 11.81 5.38 11.35
N ASP A 66 10.75 5.07 12.10
CA ASP A 66 10.60 3.83 12.87
C ASP A 66 10.01 2.71 12.00
N VAL A 67 10.77 2.35 10.98
CA VAL A 67 10.39 1.34 9.99
C VAL A 67 10.30 -0.06 10.63
N ALA A 68 11.16 -0.35 11.61
CA ALA A 68 11.18 -1.67 12.26
C ALA A 68 9.87 -1.95 13.02
N SER A 69 9.37 -0.98 13.79
CA SER A 69 8.11 -1.13 14.53
C SER A 69 6.87 -1.12 13.63
N ALA A 70 6.98 -0.59 12.40
CA ALA A 70 5.88 -0.56 11.44
C ALA A 70 5.56 -1.93 10.81
N LEU A 71 6.46 -2.92 10.93
CA LEU A 71 6.32 -4.22 10.25
C LEU A 71 4.98 -4.95 10.52
N PRO A 72 4.43 -5.01 11.75
CA PRO A 72 3.13 -5.64 12.00
C PRO A 72 1.98 -4.93 11.27
N VAL A 73 2.04 -3.59 11.18
CA VAL A 73 1.06 -2.76 10.48
C VAL A 73 1.07 -3.07 8.98
N VAL A 74 2.26 -3.16 8.39
CA VAL A 74 2.46 -3.53 6.98
C VAL A 74 1.93 -4.93 6.69
N LYS A 75 2.21 -5.90 7.57
CA LYS A 75 1.71 -7.28 7.44
C LYS A 75 0.19 -7.31 7.43
N TRP A 76 -0.45 -6.63 8.37
CA TRP A 76 -1.91 -6.58 8.45
C TRP A 76 -2.52 -5.89 7.21
N LEU A 77 -2.00 -4.73 6.80
CA LEU A 77 -2.49 -4.03 5.61
C LEU A 77 -2.31 -4.87 4.33
N SER A 78 -1.21 -5.61 4.22
CA SER A 78 -0.97 -6.49 3.08
C SER A 78 -1.98 -7.64 3.00
N GLN A 79 -2.51 -8.09 4.14
CA GLN A 79 -3.55 -9.14 4.21
C GLN A 79 -4.95 -8.62 3.86
N GLN A 80 -5.22 -7.33 4.06
CA GLN A 80 -6.52 -6.73 3.70
C GLN A 80 -6.66 -6.46 2.19
N ARG A 81 -5.58 -6.62 1.42
CA ARG A 81 -5.57 -6.39 -0.03
C ARG A 81 -6.25 -7.53 -0.78
N ASN A 82 -7.19 -7.20 -1.66
CA ASN A 82 -7.90 -8.17 -2.49
C ASN A 82 -7.02 -8.68 -3.66
N ALA A 83 -7.50 -9.71 -4.38
CA ALA A 83 -6.80 -10.33 -5.50
C ALA A 83 -6.50 -9.38 -6.67
N LEU A 84 -7.21 -8.26 -6.78
CA LEU A 84 -7.01 -7.24 -7.81
C LEU A 84 -6.05 -6.12 -7.36
N GLY A 85 -5.49 -6.21 -6.15
CA GLY A 85 -4.54 -5.24 -5.61
C GLY A 85 -5.17 -4.03 -4.92
N GLY A 86 -6.49 -3.98 -4.79
CA GLY A 86 -7.24 -2.93 -4.09
C GLY A 86 -7.71 -3.33 -2.70
N PHE A 87 -8.42 -2.42 -2.05
CA PHE A 87 -9.09 -2.61 -0.75
C PHE A 87 -10.60 -2.44 -0.90
N SER A 88 -11.35 -2.51 0.21
CA SER A 88 -12.83 -2.43 0.23
C SER A 88 -13.39 -1.12 -0.33
N SER A 89 -12.64 -0.02 -0.24
CA SER A 89 -13.04 1.29 -0.78
C SER A 89 -11.91 1.97 -1.56
N THR A 90 -12.26 2.96 -2.39
CA THR A 90 -11.28 3.78 -3.12
C THR A 90 -10.36 4.53 -2.18
N GLN A 91 -10.91 5.08 -1.09
CA GLN A 91 -10.15 5.81 -0.07
C GLN A 91 -9.15 4.91 0.65
N ASP A 92 -9.61 3.75 1.12
CA ASP A 92 -8.76 2.72 1.72
C ASP A 92 -7.64 2.31 0.75
N THR A 93 -8.00 2.10 -0.52
CA THR A 93 -7.03 1.71 -1.54
C THR A 93 -5.96 2.78 -1.73
N CYS A 94 -6.35 4.04 -1.89
CA CYS A 94 -5.41 5.12 -2.13
C CYS A 94 -4.47 5.36 -0.94
N VAL A 95 -5.00 5.44 0.28
CA VAL A 95 -4.19 5.73 1.47
C VAL A 95 -3.31 4.53 1.84
N ALA A 96 -3.83 3.31 1.78
CA ALA A 96 -3.04 2.11 2.08
C ALA A 96 -1.92 1.87 1.08
N LEU A 97 -2.17 2.04 -0.22
CA LEU A 97 -1.11 1.91 -1.24
C LEU A 97 -0.04 2.99 -1.09
N GLN A 98 -0.42 4.22 -0.74
CA GLN A 98 0.56 5.26 -0.43
C GLN A 98 1.43 4.87 0.77
N ALA A 99 0.82 4.46 1.88
CA ALA A 99 1.53 4.09 3.10
C ALA A 99 2.49 2.90 2.87
N LEU A 100 2.04 1.88 2.15
CA LEU A 100 2.86 0.72 1.78
C LEU A 100 4.02 1.10 0.86
N ALA A 101 3.81 2.03 -0.08
CA ALA A 101 4.85 2.51 -0.98
C ALA A 101 5.92 3.30 -0.22
N GLU A 102 5.52 4.22 0.67
CA GLU A 102 6.45 4.99 1.51
C GLU A 102 7.27 4.08 2.43
N TYR A 103 6.61 3.10 3.06
CA TYR A 103 7.30 2.07 3.85
C TYR A 103 8.31 1.30 3.01
N ALA A 104 7.91 0.84 1.81
CA ALA A 104 8.79 0.04 0.94
C ALA A 104 10.02 0.82 0.47
N ILE A 105 9.93 2.15 0.31
CA ILE A 105 11.07 3.00 -0.01
C ILE A 105 12.09 3.01 1.14
N LEU A 106 11.63 3.13 2.38
CA LEU A 106 12.50 3.25 3.56
C LEU A 106 13.00 1.89 4.07
N SER A 107 12.21 0.83 3.94
CA SER A 107 12.53 -0.51 4.42
C SER A 107 13.43 -1.30 3.46
N TYR A 108 13.75 -0.75 2.29
CA TYR A 108 14.50 -1.48 1.28
C TYR A 108 15.98 -1.62 1.65
N VAL A 109 16.33 -2.80 2.18
CA VAL A 109 17.72 -3.17 2.46
C VAL A 109 18.27 -4.03 1.32
N GLY A 110 18.72 -3.37 0.25
CA GLY A 110 19.70 -3.93 -0.69
C GLY A 110 19.43 -5.33 -1.29
N GLY A 111 18.51 -5.40 -2.25
CA GLY A 111 18.30 -6.61 -3.09
C GLY A 111 17.45 -7.71 -2.46
N VAL A 112 16.97 -8.63 -3.29
CA VAL A 112 16.25 -9.84 -2.84
C VAL A 112 17.14 -11.02 -3.17
N ASN A 113 17.46 -11.84 -2.18
CA ASN A 113 18.06 -13.18 -2.34
C ASN A 113 17.47 -14.08 -1.24
N LEU A 114 16.42 -14.82 -1.60
CA LEU A 114 15.63 -15.65 -0.70
C LEU A 114 15.54 -17.06 -1.28
N THR A 115 15.82 -18.06 -0.46
CA THR A 115 15.57 -19.47 -0.76
C THR A 115 14.42 -19.94 0.12
N ILE A 116 13.32 -20.37 -0.51
CA ILE A 116 12.12 -20.85 0.17
C ILE A 116 12.02 -22.34 -0.10
N SER A 117 12.24 -23.16 0.93
CA SER A 117 12.07 -24.61 0.84
C SER A 117 10.74 -25.02 1.47
N LEU A 118 9.94 -25.74 0.71
CA LEU A 118 8.69 -26.36 1.11
C LEU A 118 8.91 -27.87 1.22
N ALA A 119 8.49 -28.47 2.33
CA ALA A 119 8.54 -29.92 2.52
C ALA A 119 7.21 -30.40 3.11
N SER A 120 6.71 -31.53 2.62
CA SER A 120 5.61 -32.24 3.27
C SER A 120 6.07 -32.82 4.61
N THR A 121 5.13 -32.99 5.55
CA THR A 121 5.44 -33.52 6.89
C THR A 121 5.99 -34.95 6.85
N ASN A 122 5.54 -35.74 5.87
CA ASN A 122 6.01 -37.10 5.59
C ASN A 122 7.25 -37.14 4.67
N LEU A 123 7.78 -35.99 4.25
CA LEU A 123 9.00 -35.83 3.47
C LEU A 123 8.98 -36.51 2.08
N ASP A 124 7.82 -36.92 1.59
CA ASP A 124 7.62 -37.50 0.25
C ASP A 124 7.60 -36.44 -0.87
N TYR A 125 7.47 -35.17 -0.49
CA TYR A 125 7.46 -34.03 -1.38
C TYR A 125 8.34 -32.92 -0.82
N GLN A 126 9.26 -32.43 -1.64
CA GLN A 126 10.08 -31.27 -1.36
C GLN A 126 10.21 -30.42 -2.61
N GLU A 127 10.09 -29.11 -2.44
CA GLU A 127 10.27 -28.13 -3.49
C GLU A 127 11.09 -26.96 -2.95
N THR A 128 11.95 -26.38 -3.77
CA THR A 128 12.71 -25.19 -3.39
C THR A 128 12.53 -24.10 -4.44
N PHE A 129 12.12 -22.93 -3.99
CA PHE A 129 11.99 -21.73 -4.80
C PHE A 129 13.13 -20.77 -4.49
N GLU A 130 13.79 -20.27 -5.54
CA GLU A 130 14.77 -19.21 -5.40
C GLU A 130 14.19 -17.89 -5.89
N LEU A 131 14.33 -16.85 -5.08
CA LEU A 131 13.93 -15.49 -5.35
C LEU A 131 15.16 -14.59 -5.32
N ASN A 132 15.56 -14.10 -6.48
CA ASN A 132 16.67 -13.18 -6.67
C ASN A 132 16.22 -11.92 -7.43
N LYS A 133 17.14 -10.98 -7.66
CA LYS A 133 16.84 -9.72 -8.38
C LYS A 133 16.22 -9.93 -9.77
N MET A 134 16.53 -11.03 -10.45
CA MET A 134 16.08 -11.33 -11.81
C MET A 134 14.67 -11.92 -11.85
N ASN A 135 14.31 -12.75 -10.87
CA ASN A 135 13.02 -13.47 -10.86
C ASN A 135 12.02 -12.96 -9.79
N LYS A 136 12.33 -11.87 -9.07
CA LYS A 136 11.48 -11.29 -8.01
C LYS A 136 10.02 -10.91 -8.39
N LYS A 137 9.68 -10.94 -9.67
CA LYS A 137 8.32 -10.68 -10.20
C LYS A 137 7.71 -11.87 -10.94
N VAL A 138 8.45 -12.98 -11.04
CA VAL A 138 7.99 -14.18 -11.75
C VAL A 138 7.15 -15.01 -10.79
N LEU A 139 5.94 -15.36 -11.22
CA LEU A 139 5.11 -16.32 -10.50
C LEU A 139 5.77 -17.70 -10.58
N GLN A 140 6.04 -18.30 -9.42
CA GLN A 140 6.51 -19.67 -9.29
C GLN A 140 5.43 -20.45 -8.55
N THR A 141 5.08 -21.62 -9.08
CA THR A 141 4.06 -22.51 -8.51
C THR A 141 4.55 -23.93 -8.60
N ALA A 142 4.19 -24.75 -7.62
CA ALA A 142 4.43 -26.18 -7.68
C ALA A 142 3.14 -26.95 -7.37
N VAL A 143 2.98 -28.08 -8.05
CA VAL A 143 1.83 -28.97 -7.86
C VAL A 143 2.26 -30.03 -6.87
N VAL A 144 1.61 -30.05 -5.70
CA VAL A 144 1.76 -31.15 -4.75
C VAL A 144 0.99 -32.35 -5.30
N GLY A 145 1.68 -33.47 -5.49
CA GLY A 145 1.07 -34.70 -5.99
C GLY A 145 -0.11 -35.17 -5.12
N ALA A 146 -1.08 -35.85 -5.74
CA ALA A 146 -2.29 -36.31 -5.04
C ALA A 146 -1.94 -37.26 -3.88
N PHE A 147 -2.47 -36.96 -2.69
CA PHE A 147 -2.43 -37.84 -1.53
C PHE A 147 -3.15 -39.16 -1.88
N VAL A 148 -2.40 -40.24 -2.03
CA VAL A 148 -2.98 -41.59 -1.99
C VAL A 148 -3.21 -41.89 -0.52
N PHE A 149 -4.45 -41.72 -0.04
CA PHE A 149 -4.86 -42.34 1.21
C PHE A 149 -4.81 -43.86 0.99
N MET A 150 -3.82 -44.52 1.59
CA MET A 150 -3.74 -45.99 1.67
C MET A 150 -4.25 -46.46 3.03
#